data_AF-A0A6N6RWJ5-F1
#
_entry.id   AF-A0A6N6RWJ5-F1
#
_cell.length_a   1.000
_cell.length_b   1.000
_cell.length_c   1.000
_cell.angle_alpha   90.00
_cell.angle_beta   90.00
_cell.angle_gamma   90.00
#
_symmetry.space_group_name_H-M   'P 1'
#
loop_
_entity.id
_entity.type
_entity.pdbx_description
1 polymer ?
#
loop_
_entity_poly.entity_id
_entity_poly.type
_entity_poly.pdbx_seq_one_letter_code
_entity_poly.pdbx_strand_id
1 'polypeptide(L)'
;MTLNTWLTSISDWYQMGRTGSITMLESRLYSAPDSVWGPHLTENQSKAIACWLDGCLRVFEYEKYQDPNKAYQTLQYIAAKLEMTAFSPTTDIEIKDWGLKRLQHITVLRLEFCNQQQDQSIWDKEAHTLIDMHVKLMASISWNEAYNEVSQNNSIRH
;
A
#
# COMPACT_ATOMS: atom_id res chain seq x y z
N MET A 1 -8.04 -13.29 -13.60
CA MET A 1 -9.18 -13.08 -12.67
C MET A 1 -9.70 -11.67 -12.88
N THR A 2 -11.01 -11.42 -12.82
CA THR A 2 -11.56 -10.06 -12.98
C THR A 2 -11.63 -9.33 -11.62
N LEU A 3 -11.71 -8.00 -11.62
CA LEU A 3 -11.90 -7.18 -10.42
C LEU A 3 -13.07 -7.68 -9.57
N ASN A 4 -14.25 -7.87 -10.18
CA ASN A 4 -15.45 -8.26 -9.46
C ASN A 4 -15.33 -9.66 -8.86
N THR A 5 -14.78 -10.62 -9.63
CA THR A 5 -14.56 -11.99 -9.12
C THR A 5 -13.58 -12.00 -7.94
N TRP A 6 -12.52 -11.20 -8.02
CA TRP A 6 -11.56 -11.07 -6.92
C TRP A 6 -12.21 -10.39 -5.70
N LEU A 7 -12.96 -9.31 -5.90
CA LEU A 7 -13.61 -8.58 -4.83
C LEU A 7 -14.65 -9.43 -4.09
N THR A 8 -15.43 -10.25 -4.81
CA THR A 8 -16.32 -11.24 -4.19
C THR A 8 -15.51 -12.26 -3.40
N SER A 9 -14.45 -12.82 -3.99
CA SER A 9 -13.63 -13.81 -3.31
C SER A 9 -13.00 -13.29 -2.01
N ILE A 10 -12.46 -12.06 -1.99
CA ILE A 10 -11.90 -11.50 -0.77
C ILE A 10 -13.01 -11.15 0.24
N SER A 11 -14.17 -10.67 -0.23
CA SER A 11 -15.34 -10.41 0.62
C SER A 11 -15.86 -11.68 1.30
N ASP A 12 -15.89 -12.82 0.59
CA ASP A 12 -16.27 -14.12 1.16
C ASP A 12 -15.32 -14.52 2.29
N TRP A 13 -14.02 -14.18 2.19
CA TRP A 13 -13.09 -14.42 3.29
C TRP A 13 -13.47 -13.62 4.54
N TYR A 14 -13.82 -12.34 4.37
CA TYR A 14 -14.27 -11.50 5.49
C TYR A 14 -15.54 -12.02 6.15
N GLN A 15 -16.46 -12.61 5.37
CA GLN A 15 -17.68 -13.22 5.90
C GLN A 15 -17.42 -14.50 6.71
N MET A 16 -16.33 -15.24 6.43
CA MET A 16 -15.93 -16.42 7.22
C MET A 16 -15.51 -16.03 8.65
N GLY A 17 -15.11 -14.78 8.90
CA GLY A 17 -14.75 -14.30 10.22
C GLY A 17 -13.63 -15.13 10.86
N ARG A 18 -13.87 -15.68 12.06
CA ARG A 18 -12.87 -16.44 12.83
C ARG A 18 -12.47 -17.79 12.23
N THR A 19 -13.22 -18.30 11.26
CA THR A 19 -12.89 -19.57 10.58
C THR A 19 -12.01 -19.36 9.35
N GLY A 20 -11.81 -18.10 8.92
CA GLY A 20 -10.93 -17.75 7.81
C GLY A 20 -9.47 -18.00 8.15
N SER A 21 -8.78 -18.81 7.35
CA SER A 21 -7.33 -19.01 7.46
C SER A 21 -6.57 -17.81 6.89
N ILE A 22 -5.54 -17.35 7.60
CA ILE A 22 -4.64 -16.28 7.13
C ILE A 22 -3.88 -16.71 5.87
N THR A 23 -3.52 -17.99 5.74
CA THR A 23 -2.89 -18.53 4.52
C THR A 23 -3.82 -18.41 3.30
N MET A 24 -5.13 -18.62 3.50
CA MET A 24 -6.11 -18.42 2.43
C MET A 24 -6.26 -16.95 2.06
N LEU A 25 -6.20 -16.05 3.03
CA LEU A 25 -6.22 -14.60 2.79
C LEU A 25 -5.00 -14.17 1.98
N GLU A 26 -3.82 -14.62 2.39
CA GLU A 26 -2.55 -14.31 1.73
C GLU A 26 -2.57 -14.73 0.25
N SER A 27 -3.03 -15.96 -0.04
CA SER A 27 -3.21 -16.44 -1.41
C SER A 27 -4.16 -15.57 -2.25
N ARG A 28 -5.25 -15.08 -1.66
CA ARG A 28 -6.19 -14.17 -2.32
C ARG A 28 -5.59 -12.78 -2.56
N LEU A 29 -4.80 -12.27 -1.61
CA LEU A 29 -4.16 -10.95 -1.73
C LEU A 29 -3.10 -10.92 -2.83
N TYR A 30 -2.26 -11.96 -2.92
CA TYR A 30 -1.22 -12.03 -3.95
C TYR A 30 -1.75 -12.37 -5.34
N SER A 31 -3.00 -12.81 -5.46
CA SER A 31 -3.71 -13.00 -6.73
C SER A 31 -4.58 -11.81 -7.15
N ALA A 32 -4.45 -10.66 -6.47
CA ALA A 32 -5.15 -9.44 -6.83
C ALA A 32 -4.83 -9.01 -8.28
N PRO A 33 -5.84 -8.84 -9.15
CA PRO A 33 -5.62 -8.45 -10.54
C PRO A 33 -5.19 -6.97 -10.62
N ASP A 34 -4.42 -6.62 -11.64
CA ASP A 34 -3.95 -5.23 -11.84
C ASP A 34 -5.08 -4.21 -11.97
N SER A 35 -6.27 -4.65 -12.40
CA SER A 35 -7.48 -3.83 -12.46
C SER A 35 -7.93 -3.24 -11.11
N VAL A 36 -7.42 -3.76 -9.98
CA VAL A 36 -7.62 -3.15 -8.65
C VAL A 36 -7.01 -1.75 -8.60
N TRP A 37 -5.93 -1.49 -9.34
CA TRP A 37 -5.10 -0.30 -9.23
C TRP A 37 -5.28 0.70 -10.39
N GLY A 38 -6.39 0.60 -11.12
CA GLY A 38 -6.74 1.51 -12.20
C GLY A 38 -7.18 0.79 -13.48
N PRO A 39 -7.28 1.50 -14.62
CA PRO A 39 -6.71 2.83 -14.86
C PRO A 39 -7.49 4.00 -14.22
N HIS A 40 -8.81 3.89 -14.07
CA HIS A 40 -9.66 4.92 -13.44
C HIS A 40 -10.10 4.49 -12.05
N LEU A 41 -10.45 5.43 -11.17
CA LEU A 41 -11.05 5.11 -9.87
C LEU A 41 -12.56 4.92 -10.01
N THR A 42 -13.03 3.69 -9.85
CA THR A 42 -14.45 3.37 -9.65
C THR A 42 -14.73 3.02 -8.18
N GLU A 43 -16.00 3.01 -7.79
CA GLU A 43 -16.41 2.56 -6.46
C GLU A 43 -15.89 1.14 -6.13
N ASN A 44 -15.90 0.23 -7.12
CA ASN A 44 -15.39 -1.12 -6.94
C ASN A 44 -13.87 -1.16 -6.77
N GLN A 45 -13.11 -0.31 -7.47
CA GLN A 45 -11.67 -0.18 -7.25
C GLN A 45 -11.37 0.42 -5.87
N SER A 46 -12.09 1.46 -5.46
CA SER A 46 -11.95 2.03 -4.12
C SER A 46 -12.16 0.96 -3.04
N LYS A 47 -13.22 0.16 -3.16
CA LYS A 47 -13.49 -0.97 -2.25
C LYS A 47 -12.37 -2.02 -2.32
N ALA A 48 -11.94 -2.38 -3.53
CA ALA A 48 -10.90 -3.39 -3.73
C ALA A 48 -9.55 -2.99 -3.14
N ILE A 49 -9.12 -1.75 -3.35
CA ILE A 49 -7.90 -1.18 -2.77
C ILE A 49 -7.97 -1.20 -1.24
N ALA A 50 -9.11 -0.79 -0.67
CA ALA A 50 -9.31 -0.81 0.78
C ALA A 50 -9.27 -2.23 1.35
N CYS A 51 -9.97 -3.18 0.73
CA CYS A 51 -9.96 -4.59 1.12
C CYS A 51 -8.58 -5.22 0.99
N TRP A 52 -7.84 -4.91 -0.09
CA TRP A 52 -6.48 -5.41 -0.27
C TRP A 52 -5.57 -4.92 0.85
N LEU A 53 -5.60 -3.62 1.15
CA LEU A 53 -4.75 -3.04 2.19
C LEU A 53 -5.09 -3.59 3.58
N ASP A 54 -6.38 -3.63 3.94
CA ASP A 54 -6.82 -4.19 5.22
C ASP A 54 -6.40 -5.66 5.35
N GLY A 55 -6.55 -6.45 4.29
CA GLY A 55 -6.13 -7.84 4.27
C GLY A 55 -4.62 -7.99 4.47
N CYS A 56 -3.80 -7.21 3.76
CA CYS A 56 -2.34 -7.24 3.94
C CYS A 56 -1.94 -6.84 5.37
N LEU A 57 -2.60 -5.84 5.97
CA LEU A 57 -2.35 -5.46 7.36
C LEU A 57 -2.75 -6.55 8.35
N ARG A 58 -3.81 -7.32 8.07
CA ARG A 58 -4.18 -8.51 8.89
C ARG A 58 -3.15 -9.62 8.80
N VAL A 59 -2.60 -9.87 7.60
CA VAL A 59 -1.49 -10.82 7.43
C VAL A 59 -0.29 -10.34 8.24
N PHE A 60 0.07 -9.06 8.13
CA PHE A 60 1.15 -8.46 8.93
C PHE A 60 0.93 -8.65 10.44
N GLU A 61 -0.23 -8.29 10.97
CA GLU A 61 -0.52 -8.41 12.41
C GLU A 61 -0.48 -9.85 12.90
N TYR A 62 -0.91 -10.81 12.07
CA TYR A 62 -0.79 -12.23 12.39
C TYR A 62 0.66 -12.69 12.43
N GLU A 63 1.44 -12.35 11.41
CA GLU A 63 2.84 -12.78 11.28
C GLU A 63 3.77 -12.06 12.26
N LYS A 64 3.40 -10.86 12.75
CA LYS A 64 4.21 -10.03 13.65
C LYS A 64 4.79 -10.78 14.85
N TYR A 65 4.05 -11.76 15.37
CA TYR A 65 4.46 -12.57 16.53
C TYR A 65 4.88 -14.00 16.19
N GLN A 66 4.69 -14.44 14.94
CA GLN A 66 4.98 -15.80 14.49
C GLN A 66 6.29 -15.85 13.68
N ASP A 67 6.41 -14.94 12.70
CA ASP A 67 7.57 -14.79 11.83
C ASP A 67 7.80 -13.29 11.54
N PRO A 68 8.66 -12.62 12.33
CA PRO A 68 8.99 -11.21 12.15
C PRO A 68 9.52 -10.86 10.75
N ASN A 69 10.23 -11.80 10.10
CA ASN A 69 10.74 -11.56 8.75
C ASN A 69 9.60 -11.52 7.75
N LYS A 70 8.67 -12.48 7.82
CA LYS A 70 7.48 -12.50 6.95
C LYS A 70 6.56 -11.30 7.21
N ALA A 71 6.40 -10.89 8.46
CA ALA A 71 5.68 -9.68 8.81
C ALA A 71 6.29 -8.46 8.12
N TYR A 72 7.62 -8.29 8.21
CA TYR A 72 8.30 -7.18 7.56
C TYR A 72 8.21 -7.25 6.02
N GLN A 73 8.37 -8.43 5.44
CA GLN A 73 8.18 -8.67 4.00
C GLN A 73 6.77 -8.30 3.54
N THR A 74 5.75 -8.54 4.37
CA THR A 74 4.37 -8.13 4.07
C THR A 74 4.28 -6.60 3.98
N LEU A 75 4.90 -5.86 4.90
CA LEU A 75 4.95 -4.39 4.83
C LEU A 75 5.74 -3.88 3.62
N GLN A 76 6.85 -4.54 3.27
CA GLN A 76 7.62 -4.23 2.06
C GLN A 76 6.79 -4.46 0.80
N TYR A 77 6.04 -5.57 0.74
CA TYR A 77 5.12 -5.85 -0.36
C TYR A 77 4.06 -4.76 -0.52
N ILE A 78 3.45 -4.32 0.60
CA ILE A 78 2.49 -3.22 0.58
C ILE A 78 3.14 -1.96 -0.01
N ALA A 79 4.29 -1.55 0.54
CA ALA A 79 5.00 -0.36 0.10
C ALA A 79 5.33 -0.42 -1.41
N ALA A 80 5.89 -1.53 -1.87
CA ALA A 80 6.24 -1.72 -3.28
C ALA A 80 5.02 -1.60 -4.21
N LYS A 81 3.88 -2.20 -3.86
CA LYS A 81 2.67 -2.10 -4.69
C LYS A 81 2.11 -0.68 -4.73
N LEU A 82 2.18 0.06 -3.61
CA LEU A 82 1.78 1.47 -3.54
C LEU A 82 2.71 2.36 -4.38
N GLU A 83 4.03 2.16 -4.30
CA GLU A 83 5.02 2.88 -5.13
C GLU A 83 4.78 2.62 -6.62
N MET A 84 4.67 1.35 -7.03
CA MET A 84 4.39 0.98 -8.41
C MET A 84 3.12 1.65 -8.95
N THR A 85 2.08 1.72 -8.12
CA THR A 85 0.81 2.36 -8.48
C THR A 85 0.96 3.87 -8.58
N ALA A 86 1.62 4.51 -7.61
CA ALA A 86 1.82 5.96 -7.57
C ALA A 86 2.60 6.48 -8.78
N PHE A 87 3.60 5.72 -9.25
CA PHE A 87 4.46 6.11 -10.37
C PHE A 87 4.03 5.53 -11.72
N SER A 88 2.94 4.76 -11.77
CA SER A 88 2.39 4.26 -13.04
C SER A 88 1.81 5.41 -13.87
N PRO A 89 2.20 5.60 -15.14
CA PRO A 89 1.70 6.70 -15.96
C PRO A 89 0.20 6.59 -16.28
N THR A 90 -0.36 5.37 -16.24
CA THR A 90 -1.75 5.08 -16.62
C THR A 90 -2.73 5.11 -15.45
N THR A 91 -2.22 5.23 -14.22
CA THR A 91 -3.06 5.24 -13.01
C THR A 91 -3.65 6.62 -12.75
N ASP A 92 -4.93 6.63 -12.39
CA ASP A 92 -5.70 7.79 -11.96
C ASP A 92 -4.97 8.62 -10.89
N ILE A 93 -5.07 9.95 -10.98
CA ILE A 93 -4.42 10.86 -10.03
C ILE A 93 -4.93 10.67 -8.60
N GLU A 94 -6.21 10.33 -8.41
CA GLU A 94 -6.77 10.09 -7.08
C GLU A 94 -6.21 8.82 -6.44
N ILE A 95 -5.98 7.77 -7.25
CA ILE A 95 -5.35 6.53 -6.79
C ILE A 95 -3.89 6.79 -6.41
N LYS A 96 -3.18 7.61 -7.21
CA LYS A 96 -1.78 8.00 -6.92
C LYS A 96 -1.67 8.78 -5.61
N ASP A 97 -2.49 9.81 -5.45
CA ASP A 97 -2.51 10.64 -4.23
C ASP A 97 -2.83 9.78 -2.99
N TRP A 98 -3.86 8.94 -3.08
CA TRP A 98 -4.19 7.99 -2.02
C TRP A 98 -3.03 7.04 -1.71
N GLY A 99 -2.38 6.50 -2.74
CA GLY A 99 -1.25 5.58 -2.61
C GLY A 99 -0.05 6.22 -1.93
N LEU A 100 0.29 7.45 -2.30
CA LEU A 100 1.38 8.22 -1.70
C LEU A 100 1.11 8.59 -0.23
N LYS A 101 -0.11 9.04 0.09
CA LYS A 101 -0.53 9.30 1.47
C LYS A 101 -0.43 8.02 2.31
N ARG A 102 -0.90 6.89 1.76
CA ARG A 102 -0.83 5.61 2.47
C ARG A 102 0.61 5.10 2.61
N LEU A 103 1.46 5.31 1.61
CA LEU A 103 2.85 4.91 1.65
C LEU A 103 3.59 5.54 2.83
N GLN A 104 3.34 6.82 3.13
CA GLN A 104 3.91 7.50 4.30
C GLN A 104 3.54 6.77 5.62
N HIS A 105 2.27 6.40 5.79
CA HIS A 105 1.84 5.63 6.96
C HIS A 105 2.52 4.25 7.03
N ILE A 106 2.67 3.56 5.90
CA ILE A 106 3.36 2.26 5.83
C ILE A 106 4.84 2.41 6.13
N THR A 107 5.50 3.48 5.70
CA THR A 107 6.89 3.78 6.08
C THR A 107 7.02 3.93 7.59
N VAL A 108 6.14 4.70 8.24
CA VAL A 108 6.16 4.85 9.71
C VAL A 108 5.95 3.50 10.40
N LEU A 109 4.96 2.72 9.98
CA LEU A 109 4.69 1.39 10.54
C LEU A 109 5.89 0.44 10.38
N ARG A 110 6.59 0.49 9.25
CA ARG A 110 7.82 -0.27 9.03
C ARG A 110 8.94 0.15 9.97
N LEU A 111 9.12 1.46 10.20
CA LEU A 111 10.12 1.97 11.15
C LEU A 111 9.80 1.56 12.59
N GLU A 112 8.54 1.71 13.00
CA GLU A 112 8.06 1.24 14.30
C GLU A 112 8.33 -0.25 14.48
N PHE A 113 8.06 -1.05 13.44
CA PHE A 113 8.35 -2.47 13.46
C PHE A 113 9.84 -2.75 13.67
N CYS A 114 10.74 -2.12 12.90
CA CYS A 114 12.19 -2.27 13.05
C CYS A 114 12.65 -1.92 14.48
N ASN A 115 12.17 -0.81 15.02
CA ASN A 115 12.54 -0.32 16.36
C ASN A 115 12.02 -1.22 17.50
N GLN A 116 10.97 -2.01 17.24
CA GLN A 116 10.39 -2.95 18.22
C GLN A 116 11.10 -4.32 18.25
N GLN A 117 12.02 -4.59 17.32
CA GLN A 117 12.71 -5.88 17.26
C GLN A 117 13.80 -6.02 18.32
N GLN A 118 14.06 -7.26 18.76
CA GLN A 118 15.10 -7.53 19.77
C GLN A 118 16.51 -7.41 19.18
N ASP A 119 16.73 -7.90 17.95
CA ASP A 119 18.05 -7.88 17.30
C ASP A 119 18.29 -6.59 16.50
N GLN A 120 18.76 -5.55 17.18
CA GLN A 120 19.02 -4.27 16.53
C GLN A 120 20.21 -4.28 15.54
N SER A 121 21.01 -5.34 15.46
CA SER A 121 22.16 -5.37 14.53
C SER A 121 21.74 -5.31 13.05
N ILE A 122 20.59 -5.90 12.73
CA ILE A 122 20.01 -5.92 11.38
C ILE A 122 18.97 -4.81 11.24
N TRP A 123 18.08 -4.67 12.22
CA TRP A 123 16.92 -3.81 12.13
C TRP A 123 17.25 -2.31 12.19
N ASP A 124 18.32 -1.93 12.89
CA ASP A 124 18.79 -0.55 12.89
C ASP A 124 19.29 -0.12 11.49
N LYS A 125 20.04 -0.99 10.82
CA LYS A 125 20.51 -0.75 9.45
C LYS A 125 19.33 -0.65 8.47
N GLU A 126 18.33 -1.52 8.62
CA GLU A 126 17.13 -1.50 7.79
C GLU A 126 16.31 -0.22 8.04
N ALA A 127 16.16 0.21 9.29
CA ALA A 127 15.48 1.46 9.63
C ALA A 127 16.17 2.68 9.01
N HIS A 128 17.50 2.78 9.10
CA HIS A 128 18.26 3.85 8.46
C HIS A 128 18.11 3.85 6.93
N THR A 129 18.17 2.67 6.32
CA THR A 129 17.97 2.51 4.87
C THR A 129 16.57 2.97 4.46
N LEU A 130 15.56 2.59 5.24
CA LEU A 130 14.17 2.99 5.01
C LEU A 130 13.98 4.51 5.12
N ILE A 131 14.59 5.17 6.11
CA ILE A 131 14.55 6.63 6.26
C ILE A 131 15.18 7.29 5.03
N ASP A 132 16.39 6.87 4.64
CA ASP A 132 17.10 7.45 3.50
C ASP A 132 16.32 7.29 2.19
N MET A 133 15.78 6.09 1.93
CA MET A 133 14.93 5.84 0.76
C MET A 133 13.66 6.68 0.78
N HIS A 134 12.98 6.78 1.93
CA HIS A 134 11.75 7.56 2.03
C HIS A 134 12.01 9.06 1.86
N VAL A 135 13.08 9.60 2.45
CA VAL A 135 13.47 11.01 2.26
C VAL A 135 13.77 11.29 0.79
N LYS A 136 14.55 10.42 0.12
CA LYS A 136 14.83 10.55 -1.32
C LYS A 136 13.56 10.49 -2.16
N LEU A 137 12.63 9.61 -1.80
CA LEU A 137 11.34 9.48 -2.47
C LEU A 137 10.49 10.73 -2.28
N MET A 138 10.34 11.22 -1.05
CA MET A 138 9.59 12.44 -0.77
C MET A 138 10.25 13.65 -1.45
N ALA A 139 11.59 13.68 -1.54
CA ALA A 139 12.32 14.70 -2.28
C ALA A 139 12.15 14.60 -3.81
N SER A 140 12.00 13.40 -4.37
CA SER A 140 11.70 13.24 -5.81
C SER A 140 10.24 13.54 -6.14
N ILE A 141 9.35 13.31 -5.17
CA ILE A 141 7.94 13.69 -5.24
C ILE A 141 7.76 15.18 -4.99
N SER A 142 8.69 15.86 -4.27
CA SER A 142 8.69 17.28 -3.84
C SER A 142 7.70 18.06 -4.66
N TRP A 143 6.53 18.18 -4.05
CA TRP A 143 5.26 18.43 -4.70
C TRP A 143 5.32 19.45 -5.84
N ASN A 144 4.78 19.04 -6.99
CA ASN A 144 4.15 19.88 -8.02
C ASN A 144 2.93 20.68 -7.48
N GLU A 145 2.93 21.12 -6.21
CA GLU A 145 1.97 22.09 -5.67
C GLU A 145 2.04 23.37 -6.51
N ALA A 146 3.26 23.79 -6.87
CA ALA A 146 3.48 24.93 -7.76
C ALA A 146 2.94 24.73 -9.19
N TYR A 147 2.76 23.50 -9.67
CA TYR A 147 2.23 23.24 -11.03
C TYR A 147 0.69 23.15 -11.07
N ASN A 148 0.05 22.77 -9.96
CA ASN A 148 -1.41 22.66 -9.90
C ASN A 148 -2.11 23.98 -9.50
N GLU A 149 -1.48 24.84 -8.71
CA GLU A 149 -2.01 26.19 -8.45
C GLU A 149 -1.94 27.10 -9.69
N VAL A 150 -0.89 26.96 -10.50
CA VAL A 150 -0.70 27.79 -11.72
C VAL A 150 -1.62 27.34 -12.86
N SER A 151 -1.93 26.05 -12.96
CA SER A 151 -2.84 25.54 -14.00
C SER A 151 -4.32 25.80 -13.70
N GLN A 152 -4.72 25.93 -12.44
CA GLN A 152 -6.08 26.38 -12.08
C GLN A 152 -6.25 27.91 -12.20
N ASN A 153 -5.22 28.71 -11.92
CA ASN A 153 -5.31 30.18 -12.04
C ASN A 153 -5.34 30.69 -13.48
N ASN A 154 -4.82 29.91 -14.45
CA ASN A 154 -4.82 30.31 -15.87
C ASN A 154 -6.12 29.94 -16.61
N SER A 155 -7.06 29.23 -15.98
CA SER A 155 -8.35 28.86 -16.59
C SER A 155 -9.48 29.85 -16.26
N ILE A 156 -9.27 30.80 -15.33
CA ILE A 156 -10.29 31.78 -14.89
C ILE A 156 -10.09 33.16 -15.54
N ARG A 157 -9.08 33.33 -16.39
CA ARG A 157 -8.86 34.56 -17.17
C ARG A 157 -8.92 34.29 -18.66
N HIS A 158 -10.12 34.10 -19.20
CA HIS A 158 -10.46 34.43 -20.59
C HIS A 158 -11.96 34.74 -20.70
#